data_AF-L9ZBC5-F1
#
_entry.id   AF-L9ZBC5-F1
#
_cell.length_a   1.000
_cell.length_b   1.000
_cell.length_c   1.000
_cell.angle_alpha   90.00
_cell.angle_beta   90.00
_cell.angle_gamma   90.00
#
_symmetry.space_group_name_H-M   'P 1'
#
loop_
_entity.id
_entity.type
_entity.pdbx_description
1 polymer ?
#
loop_
_entity_poly.entity_id
_entity_poly.type
_entity_poly.pdbx_seq_one_letter_code
_entity_poly.pdbx_strand_id
1 'polypeptide(L)'
;MVDDDLYDELEPSENGDRYSWSDAVEDLEEPRRKKLERKRRKLSRKRSQLEGVKERRDEILEDLDDAIEENRDRLRRSQGFAGGDTEEFRERIQELQREKRDKKQRFADRIDQVRDEILELQEEIEKLEDIKPVDELL
;
A
#
# COMPACT_ATOMS: atom_id res chain seq x y z
N MET A 1 27.37 -0.13 74.82
CA MET A 1 28.37 -0.96 74.13
C MET A 1 27.59 -1.70 73.05
N VAL A 2 27.49 -1.07 71.88
CA VAL A 2 28.14 -1.47 70.59
C VAL A 2 27.66 -2.85 70.12
N ASP A 3 27.13 -3.06 68.91
CA ASP A 3 27.30 -2.32 67.64
C ASP A 3 26.01 -2.30 66.80
N ASP A 4 25.91 -1.26 65.98
CA ASP A 4 24.79 -0.79 65.16
C ASP A 4 25.23 -0.87 63.68
N ASP A 5 25.79 -2.02 63.28
CA ASP A 5 26.62 -2.09 62.07
C ASP A 5 26.24 -3.32 61.23
N LEU A 6 25.14 -3.24 60.48
CA LEU A 6 24.89 -4.12 59.32
C LEU A 6 24.22 -3.36 58.18
N TYR A 7 24.80 -2.21 57.82
CA TYR A 7 24.70 -1.67 56.48
C TYR A 7 26.08 -1.80 55.86
N ASP A 8 26.42 -3.01 55.40
CA ASP A 8 27.55 -3.23 54.52
C ASP A 8 27.31 -2.43 53.23
N GLU A 9 27.92 -1.25 53.21
CA GLU A 9 28.66 -0.64 52.11
C GLU A 9 28.47 -1.33 50.75
N LEU A 10 27.42 -0.92 50.03
CA LEU A 10 27.46 -0.96 48.58
C LEU A 10 28.40 0.17 48.13
N GLU A 11 29.70 -0.14 48.05
CA GLU A 11 30.64 0.73 47.32
C GLU A 11 30.13 0.94 45.90
N PRO A 12 29.99 2.19 45.43
CA PRO A 12 29.64 2.45 44.05
C PRO A 12 30.83 2.06 43.17
N SER A 13 30.68 0.97 42.42
CA SER A 13 31.60 0.55 41.37
C SER A 13 31.84 1.72 40.39
N GLU A 14 33.09 2.21 40.34
CA GLU A 14 33.52 3.37 39.55
C GLU A 14 33.64 3.14 38.03
N ASN A 15 33.11 2.05 37.45
CA ASN A 15 33.17 1.80 36.00
C ASN A 15 31.93 1.11 35.44
N GLY A 16 30.73 1.54 35.84
CA GLY A 16 29.50 1.20 35.14
C GLY A 16 28.99 2.43 34.40
N ASP A 17 29.00 2.41 33.06
CA ASP A 17 28.14 3.32 32.29
C ASP A 17 26.75 3.28 32.95
N ARG A 18 26.29 4.41 33.50
CA ARG A 18 25.00 4.48 34.18
C ARG A 18 23.92 4.29 33.12
N TYR A 19 23.57 3.03 32.85
CA TYR A 19 22.38 2.68 32.10
C TYR A 19 21.19 3.29 32.82
N SER A 20 20.72 4.40 32.27
CA SER A 20 19.68 5.20 32.88
C SER A 20 18.32 4.61 32.56
N TRP A 21 17.33 4.93 33.38
CA TRP A 21 15.94 4.60 33.06
C TRP A 21 15.51 5.14 31.69
N SER A 22 16.08 6.28 31.27
CA SER A 22 15.86 6.84 29.94
C SER A 22 16.41 5.93 28.83
N ASP A 23 17.59 5.33 29.03
CA ASP A 23 18.17 4.38 28.07
C ASP A 23 17.31 3.11 27.97
N ALA A 24 16.76 2.65 29.11
CA ALA A 24 15.84 1.50 29.14
C ALA A 24 14.51 1.75 28.42
N VAL A 25 13.94 2.95 28.57
CA VAL A 25 12.73 3.35 27.85
C VAL A 25 13.03 3.51 26.36
N GLU A 26 14.16 4.11 26.00
CA GLU A 26 14.58 4.26 24.61
C GLU A 26 14.75 2.89 23.92
N ASP A 27 15.41 1.93 24.57
CA ASP A 27 15.58 0.55 24.06
C ASP A 27 14.24 -0.19 23.85
N LEU A 28 13.22 0.13 24.66
CA LEU A 28 11.87 -0.43 24.52
C LEU A 28 11.05 0.25 23.41
N GLU A 29 11.23 1.56 23.21
CA GLU A 29 10.49 2.34 22.22
C GLU A 29 11.10 2.33 20.81
N GLU A 30 12.43 2.26 20.70
CA GLU A 30 13.14 2.31 19.42
C GLU A 30 12.69 1.20 18.44
N PRO A 31 12.50 -0.07 18.85
CA PRO A 31 11.98 -1.13 17.98
C PRO A 31 10.57 -0.82 17.45
N ARG A 32 9.72 -0.23 18.30
CA ARG A 32 8.36 0.16 17.92
C ARG A 32 8.37 1.31 16.91
N ARG A 33 9.17 2.37 17.16
CA ARG A 33 9.35 3.50 16.23
C ARG A 33 9.86 3.02 14.87
N LYS A 34 10.89 2.15 14.86
CA LYS A 34 11.42 1.52 13.64
C LYS A 34 10.35 0.69 12.91
N LYS A 35 9.52 -0.08 13.63
CA LYS A 35 8.43 -0.88 13.04
C LYS A 35 7.36 0.02 12.42
N LEU A 36 6.98 1.08 13.10
CA LEU A 36 5.99 2.06 12.66
C LEU A 36 6.49 2.81 11.41
N GLU A 37 7.73 3.24 11.40
CA GLU A 37 8.35 3.87 10.23
C GLU A 37 8.37 2.91 9.02
N ARG A 38 8.75 1.65 9.21
CA ARG A 38 8.72 0.63 8.15
C ARG A 38 7.31 0.42 7.60
N LYS A 39 6.29 0.36 8.46
CA LYS A 39 4.89 0.25 8.02
C LYS A 39 4.41 1.49 7.28
N ARG A 40 4.71 2.71 7.76
CA ARG A 40 4.39 3.96 7.05
C ARG A 40 5.05 4.03 5.66
N ARG A 41 6.32 3.62 5.55
CA ARG A 41 7.00 3.50 4.24
C ARG A 41 6.31 2.49 3.33
N LYS A 42 5.90 1.33 3.86
CA LYS A 42 5.15 0.31 3.09
C LYS A 42 3.78 0.84 2.64
N LEU A 43 3.05 1.53 3.51
CA LEU A 43 1.77 2.17 3.20
C LEU A 43 1.92 3.21 2.08
N SER A 44 2.94 4.07 2.16
CA SER A 44 3.24 5.05 1.11
C SER A 44 3.47 4.37 -0.24
N ARG A 45 4.30 3.33 -0.29
CA ARG A 45 4.54 2.54 -1.51
C ARG A 45 3.27 1.90 -2.06
N LYS A 46 2.39 1.39 -1.19
CA LYS A 46 1.11 0.80 -1.60
C LYS A 46 0.15 1.82 -2.17
N ARG A 47 0.10 3.03 -1.61
CA ARG A 47 -0.67 4.15 -2.17
C ARG A 47 -0.15 4.56 -3.55
N SER A 48 1.16 4.67 -3.73
CA SER A 48 1.74 4.91 -5.06
C SER A 48 1.45 3.77 -6.04
N GLN A 49 1.51 2.51 -5.58
CA GLN A 49 1.15 1.36 -6.39
C GLN A 49 -0.32 1.43 -6.84
N LEU A 50 -1.24 1.80 -5.93
CA LEU A 50 -2.65 1.95 -6.24
C LEU A 50 -2.88 3.01 -7.33
N GLU A 51 -2.19 4.14 -7.24
CA GLU A 51 -2.32 5.21 -8.22
C GLU A 51 -1.80 4.79 -9.59
N GLY A 52 -0.61 4.17 -9.64
CA GLY A 52 -0.08 3.64 -10.90
C GLY A 52 -0.96 2.56 -11.54
N VAL A 53 -1.67 1.75 -10.75
CA VAL A 53 -2.64 0.78 -11.29
C VAL A 53 -3.86 1.49 -11.89
N LYS A 54 -4.34 2.59 -11.30
CA LYS A 54 -5.46 3.38 -11.85
C LYS A 54 -5.05 4.13 -13.12
N GLU A 55 -3.89 4.77 -13.12
CA GLU A 55 -3.37 5.48 -14.30
C GLU A 55 -3.25 4.50 -15.48
N ARG A 56 -2.65 3.33 -15.24
CA ARG A 56 -2.53 2.29 -16.26
C ARG A 56 -3.88 1.71 -16.69
N ARG A 57 -4.85 1.62 -15.79
CA ARG A 57 -6.23 1.24 -16.14
C ARG A 57 -6.81 2.24 -17.11
N ASP A 58 -6.69 3.52 -16.81
CA ASP A 58 -7.31 4.59 -17.60
C ASP A 58 -6.69 4.65 -19.00
N GLU A 59 -5.35 4.61 -19.10
CA GLU A 59 -4.62 4.52 -20.37
C GLU A 59 -5.09 3.33 -21.23
N ILE A 60 -5.13 2.11 -20.66
CA ILE A 60 -5.52 0.93 -21.44
C ILE A 60 -7.00 0.93 -21.83
N LEU A 61 -7.88 1.50 -20.99
CA LEU A 61 -9.29 1.59 -21.32
C LEU A 61 -9.56 2.65 -22.39
N GLU A 62 -8.78 3.72 -22.41
CA GLU A 62 -8.77 4.75 -23.45
C GLU A 62 -8.28 4.18 -24.79
N ASP A 63 -7.13 3.49 -24.80
CA ASP A 63 -6.61 2.80 -26.01
C ASP A 63 -7.65 1.86 -26.64
N LEU A 64 -8.41 1.14 -25.79
CA LEU A 64 -9.47 0.24 -26.25
C LEU A 64 -10.69 0.99 -26.78
N ASP A 65 -11.03 2.15 -26.22
CA ASP A 65 -12.10 3.00 -26.74
C ASP A 65 -11.73 3.57 -28.11
N ASP A 66 -10.51 4.06 -28.25
CA ASP A 66 -9.98 4.57 -29.52
C ASP A 66 -9.98 3.48 -30.60
N ALA A 67 -9.53 2.27 -30.26
CA ALA A 67 -9.55 1.13 -31.17
C ALA A 67 -10.98 0.75 -31.59
N ILE A 68 -11.95 0.81 -30.66
CA ILE A 68 -13.36 0.56 -30.96
C ILE A 68 -13.91 1.65 -31.88
N GLU A 69 -13.61 2.92 -31.62
CA GLU A 69 -14.06 4.05 -32.43
C GLU A 69 -13.48 3.99 -33.85
N GLU A 70 -12.19 3.71 -33.99
CA GLU A 70 -11.54 3.55 -35.29
C GLU A 70 -12.21 2.45 -36.12
N ASN A 71 -12.50 1.29 -35.51
CA ASN A 71 -13.18 0.20 -36.20
C ASN A 71 -14.63 0.55 -36.56
N ARG A 72 -15.34 1.30 -35.72
CA ARG A 72 -16.69 1.81 -36.03
C ARG A 72 -16.67 2.76 -37.22
N ASP A 73 -15.66 3.63 -37.30
CA ASP A 73 -15.48 4.55 -38.41
C ASP A 73 -15.14 3.82 -39.71
N ARG A 74 -14.27 2.82 -39.66
CA ARG A 74 -13.98 1.94 -40.81
C ARG A 74 -15.23 1.20 -41.27
N LEU A 75 -16.02 0.66 -40.34
CA LEU A 75 -17.29 0.00 -40.64
C LEU A 75 -18.25 0.96 -41.35
N ARG A 76 -18.45 2.17 -40.83
CA ARG A 76 -19.31 3.20 -41.46
C ARG A 76 -18.87 3.54 -42.89
N ARG A 77 -17.57 3.67 -43.13
CA ARG A 77 -17.01 3.96 -44.47
C ARG A 77 -17.19 2.79 -45.43
N SER A 78 -17.08 1.55 -44.94
CA SER A 78 -17.21 0.33 -45.75
C SER A 78 -18.65 -0.01 -46.16
N GLN A 79 -19.66 0.45 -45.41
CA GLN A 79 -21.09 0.20 -45.73
C GLN A 79 -21.56 0.82 -47.07
N GLY A 80 -20.80 1.74 -47.65
CA GLY A 80 -21.09 2.34 -48.97
C GLY A 80 -20.50 1.60 -50.17
N PHE A 81 -19.70 0.54 -49.97
CA PHE A 81 -18.98 -0.17 -51.03
C PHE A 81 -19.54 -1.57 -51.24
N ALA A 82 -19.96 -1.90 -52.46
CA ALA A 82 -20.45 -3.24 -52.81
C ALA A 82 -19.28 -4.25 -52.70
N GLY A 83 -19.25 -5.01 -51.60
CA GLY A 83 -18.24 -6.04 -51.32
C GLY A 83 -17.34 -5.79 -50.09
N GLY A 84 -17.63 -4.80 -49.25
CA GLY A 84 -16.85 -4.58 -48.02
C GLY A 84 -17.12 -5.64 -46.94
N ASP A 85 -16.05 -6.19 -46.35
CA ASP A 85 -16.08 -7.11 -45.19
C ASP A 85 -16.56 -6.42 -43.91
N THR A 86 -17.83 -6.01 -43.92
CA THR A 86 -18.51 -5.36 -42.79
C THR A 86 -18.72 -6.31 -41.60
N GLU A 87 -18.61 -7.62 -41.82
CA GLU A 87 -18.74 -8.64 -40.78
C GLU A 87 -17.48 -8.71 -39.90
N GLU A 88 -16.28 -8.74 -40.51
CA GLU A 88 -15.00 -8.72 -39.78
C GLU A 88 -14.88 -7.51 -38.84
N PHE A 89 -15.27 -6.32 -39.31
CA PHE A 89 -15.25 -5.12 -38.45
C PHE A 89 -16.23 -5.21 -37.28
N ARG A 90 -17.42 -5.80 -37.48
CA ARG A 90 -18.40 -5.99 -36.40
C ARG A 90 -17.91 -6.99 -35.37
N GLU A 91 -17.34 -8.11 -35.82
CA GLU A 91 -16.73 -9.09 -34.94
C GLU A 91 -15.59 -8.48 -34.14
N ARG A 92 -14.71 -7.71 -34.80
CA ARG A 92 -13.60 -7.02 -34.14
C ARG A 92 -14.06 -6.02 -33.09
N ILE A 93 -15.11 -5.23 -33.37
CA ILE A 93 -15.70 -4.30 -32.38
C ILE A 93 -16.24 -5.08 -31.17
N GLN A 94 -16.94 -6.19 -31.40
CA GLN A 94 -17.47 -7.01 -30.31
C GLN A 94 -16.35 -7.63 -29.46
N GLU A 95 -15.28 -8.10 -30.10
CA GLU A 95 -14.10 -8.63 -29.42
C GLU A 95 -13.44 -7.56 -28.54
N LEU A 96 -13.18 -6.36 -29.08
CA LEU A 96 -12.60 -5.25 -28.32
C LEU A 96 -13.50 -4.82 -27.15
N GLN A 97 -14.82 -4.79 -27.35
CA GLN A 97 -15.77 -4.51 -26.27
C GLN A 97 -15.74 -5.55 -25.17
N ARG A 98 -15.57 -6.84 -25.53
CA ARG A 98 -15.40 -7.92 -24.56
C ARG A 98 -14.08 -7.78 -23.82
N GLU A 99 -12.99 -7.56 -24.54
CA GLU A 99 -11.67 -7.32 -23.95
C GLU A 99 -11.70 -6.14 -22.97
N LYS A 100 -12.37 -5.04 -23.34
CA LYS A 100 -12.54 -3.87 -22.46
C LYS A 100 -13.26 -4.23 -21.17
N ARG A 101 -14.34 -4.99 -21.24
CA ARG A 101 -15.08 -5.44 -20.03
C ARG A 101 -14.21 -6.33 -19.16
N ASP A 102 -13.52 -7.29 -19.75
CA ASP A 102 -12.66 -8.23 -19.03
C ASP A 102 -11.48 -7.51 -18.36
N LYS A 103 -10.84 -6.57 -19.05
CA LYS A 103 -9.77 -5.74 -18.46
C LYS A 103 -10.30 -4.85 -17.35
N LYS A 104 -11.47 -4.22 -17.53
CA LYS A 104 -12.10 -3.39 -16.49
C LYS A 104 -12.34 -4.18 -15.21
N GLN A 105 -12.85 -5.42 -15.33
CA GLN A 105 -13.05 -6.30 -14.17
C GLN A 105 -11.71 -6.63 -13.49
N ARG A 106 -10.70 -7.06 -14.27
CA ARG A 106 -9.37 -7.38 -13.71
C ARG A 106 -8.72 -6.20 -13.00
N PHE A 107 -8.88 -4.98 -13.53
CA PHE A 107 -8.38 -3.78 -12.88
C PHE A 107 -9.15 -3.46 -11.60
N ALA A 108 -10.48 -3.63 -11.58
CA ALA A 108 -11.27 -3.49 -10.37
C ALA A 108 -10.81 -4.46 -9.28
N ASP A 109 -10.70 -5.76 -9.61
CA ASP A 109 -10.23 -6.79 -8.67
C ASP A 109 -8.83 -6.45 -8.11
N ARG A 110 -7.93 -5.98 -8.98
CA ARG A 110 -6.57 -5.59 -8.57
C ARG A 110 -6.55 -4.34 -7.70
N ILE A 111 -7.38 -3.36 -8.01
CA ILE A 111 -7.52 -2.12 -7.23
C ILE A 111 -8.04 -2.44 -5.83
N ASP A 112 -9.05 -3.30 -5.74
CA ASP A 112 -9.65 -3.69 -4.47
C ASP A 112 -8.66 -4.48 -3.62
N GLN A 113 -7.91 -5.43 -4.21
CA GLN A 113 -6.81 -6.10 -3.51
C GLN A 113 -5.79 -5.12 -2.91
N VAL A 114 -5.35 -4.12 -3.67
CA VAL A 114 -4.37 -3.13 -3.18
C VAL A 114 -4.99 -2.23 -2.11
N ARG A 115 -6.28 -1.92 -2.20
CA ARG A 115 -7.01 -1.15 -1.18
C ARG A 115 -7.12 -1.92 0.12
N ASP A 116 -7.42 -3.21 0.08
CA ASP A 116 -7.50 -4.06 1.27
C ASP A 116 -6.14 -4.11 1.98
N GLU A 117 -5.05 -4.31 1.22
CA GLU A 117 -3.69 -4.26 1.77
C GLU A 117 -3.34 -2.89 2.40
N ILE A 118 -3.89 -1.79 1.87
CA ILE A 118 -3.72 -0.44 2.44
C ILE A 118 -4.48 -0.33 3.76
N LEU A 119 -5.72 -0.80 3.82
CA LEU A 119 -6.56 -0.75 5.02
C LEU A 119 -5.93 -1.57 6.15
N GLU A 120 -5.49 -2.80 5.88
CA GLU A 120 -4.78 -3.63 6.84
C GLU A 120 -3.54 -2.91 7.40
N LEU A 121 -2.74 -2.27 6.54
CA LEU A 121 -1.57 -1.50 6.99
C LEU A 121 -1.95 -0.28 7.83
N GLN A 122 -3.06 0.39 7.54
CA GLN A 122 -3.55 1.51 8.34
C GLN A 122 -3.97 1.04 9.73
N GLU A 123 -4.73 -0.05 9.84
CA GLU A 123 -5.12 -0.62 11.13
C GLU A 123 -3.91 -1.08 11.94
N GLU A 124 -2.91 -1.68 11.30
CA GLU A 124 -1.67 -2.09 11.97
C GLU A 124 -0.83 -0.89 12.45
N ILE A 125 -0.88 0.24 11.74
CA ILE A 125 -0.22 1.48 12.15
C ILE A 125 -0.97 2.09 13.34
N GLU A 126 -2.30 2.17 13.29
CA GLU A 126 -3.15 2.68 14.36
C GLU A 126 -2.93 1.88 15.66
N LYS A 127 -2.95 0.55 15.59
CA LYS A 127 -2.63 -0.32 16.75
C LYS A 127 -1.23 -0.07 17.31
N LEU A 128 -0.27 0.31 16.47
CA LEU A 128 1.09 0.65 16.90
C LEU A 128 1.23 2.10 17.37
N GLU A 129 0.28 2.98 17.08
CA GLU A 129 0.22 4.36 17.56
C GLU A 129 -0.51 4.44 18.90
N ASP A 130 -1.57 3.64 19.08
CA ASP A 130 -2.42 3.58 20.28
C ASP A 130 -1.76 2.98 21.52
N ILE A 131 -0.63 2.29 21.37
CA ILE A 131 0.14 1.82 22.53
C ILE A 131 0.68 3.07 23.25
N LYS A 132 0.36 3.29 24.52
CA LYS A 132 0.92 4.43 25.24
C LYS A 132 2.46 4.33 25.33
N PRO A 133 3.19 5.45 25.20
CA PRO A 133 4.61 5.47 25.53
C PRO A 133 4.82 4.99 26.98
N VAL A 134 5.95 4.33 27.25
CA VAL A 134 6.22 3.77 28.59
C VAL A 134 6.26 4.89 29.64
N ASP A 135 6.73 6.08 29.24
CA ASP A 135 6.77 7.29 30.06
C ASP A 135 5.38 7.83 30.47
N GLU A 136 4.30 7.45 29.77
CA GLU A 136 2.92 7.85 30.11
C GLU A 136 2.17 6.82 30.97
N LEU A 137 2.82 5.70 31.33
CA LEU A 137 2.24 4.62 32.13
C LEU A 137 2.72 4.61 33.59
N LEU A 138 3.68 5.47 33.95
CA LEU A 138 4.26 5.63 35.30
C LEU A 138 3.80 6.93 35.94
#